data_AF-A0A2S5A9C7-F1
#
_entry.id   AF-A0A2S5A9C7-F1
#
_cell.length_a   1.000
_cell.length_b   1.000
_cell.length_c   1.000
_cell.angle_alpha   90.00
_cell.angle_beta   90.00
_cell.angle_gamma   90.00
#
_symmetry.space_group_name_H-M   'P 1'
#
loop_
_entity.id
_entity.type
_entity.pdbx_description
1 polymer ?
#
loop_
_entity_poly.entity_id
_entity_poly.type
_entity_poly.pdbx_seq_one_letter_code
_entity_poly.pdbx_strand_id
1 'polypeptide(L)'
;MLEKTANQFSLFTKNLINTISSILKIVIRSRFNVQLPSKTNDRCSILGNGPSLQFSLENNLEFIQCTELICVNNFAHSPYFIKLTPKNYALLDPYFFLFDGNEYNREDVSQTMKAFAEVNWDMYLFMPQHARKSNFLNQLIKSNTFLHPVYFNYTVTRGFEKIIHWLFKQNLGMPQCQNILAASICLSINRGFKEIYLFGADHSWHEQLQLTDQNDLTIKDLHFYDANPNHMPTHKLVDVKSKKKTTMSFQFAALSKAFLSYEILERYARQLGVKVFNASAKSYIDAFERIRLS
;
A
#
# COMPACT_ATOMS: atom_id res chain seq x y z
N MET A 1 -15.03 -37.71 8.94
CA MET A 1 -16.31 -36.97 8.85
C MET A 1 -16.46 -35.97 9.99
N LEU A 2 -16.34 -36.40 11.26
CA LEU A 2 -16.43 -35.52 12.44
C LEU A 2 -15.43 -34.35 12.44
N GLU A 3 -14.16 -34.60 12.10
CA GLU A 3 -13.12 -33.56 12.03
C GLU A 3 -13.44 -32.48 10.98
N LYS A 4 -13.93 -32.88 9.81
CA LYS A 4 -14.34 -31.95 8.74
C LYS A 4 -15.50 -31.06 9.20
N THR A 5 -16.50 -31.64 9.86
CA THR A 5 -17.64 -30.90 10.42
C THR A 5 -17.20 -29.95 11.54
N ALA A 6 -16.30 -30.39 12.43
CA ALA A 6 -15.73 -29.56 13.47
C ALA A 6 -14.92 -28.38 12.89
N ASN A 7 -14.11 -28.63 11.86
CA ASN A 7 -13.34 -27.59 11.16
C ASN A 7 -14.26 -26.57 10.45
N GLN A 8 -15.35 -27.03 9.83
CA GLN A 8 -16.35 -26.14 9.22
C GLN A 8 -17.08 -25.28 10.27
N PHE A 9 -17.48 -25.88 11.39
CA PHE A 9 -18.11 -25.16 12.50
C PHE A 9 -17.16 -24.13 13.13
N SER A 10 -15.89 -24.50 13.31
CA SER A 10 -14.84 -23.59 13.79
C SER A 10 -14.63 -22.41 12.83
N LEU A 11 -14.57 -22.68 11.52
CA LEU A 11 -14.45 -21.63 10.50
C LEU A 11 -15.66 -20.69 10.50
N PHE A 12 -16.87 -21.23 10.60
CA PHE A 12 -18.09 -20.45 10.69
C PHE A 12 -18.09 -19.54 11.92
N THR A 13 -17.78 -20.10 13.09
CA THR A 13 -17.72 -19.35 14.36
C THR A 13 -16.67 -18.24 14.30
N LYS A 14 -15.48 -18.55 13.76
CA LYS A 14 -14.42 -17.56 13.52
C LYS A 14 -14.89 -16.44 12.59
N ASN A 15 -15.58 -16.75 11.50
CA ASN A 15 -16.09 -15.76 10.57
C ASN A 15 -17.20 -14.90 11.18
N LEU A 16 -18.06 -15.48 12.00
CA LEU A 16 -19.10 -14.74 12.74
C LEU A 16 -18.48 -13.73 13.70
N ILE A 17 -17.56 -14.17 14.56
CA ILE A 17 -16.85 -13.28 15.51
C ILE A 17 -16.09 -12.19 14.77
N ASN A 18 -15.37 -12.54 13.70
CA ASN A 18 -14.64 -11.56 12.89
C ASN A 18 -15.57 -10.53 12.25
N THR A 19 -16.73 -10.96 11.74
CA THR A 19 -17.73 -10.07 11.13
C THR A 19 -18.26 -9.07 12.15
N ILE A 20 -18.68 -9.55 13.33
CA ILE A 20 -19.17 -8.70 14.42
C ILE A 20 -18.07 -7.70 14.85
N SER A 21 -16.84 -8.19 15.07
CA SER A 21 -15.70 -7.33 15.41
C SER A 21 -15.42 -6.27 14.34
N SER A 22 -15.57 -6.62 13.07
CA SER A 22 -15.37 -5.69 11.95
C SER A 22 -16.43 -4.60 11.91
N ILE A 23 -17.70 -4.96 12.12
CA ILE A 23 -18.81 -3.99 12.21
C ILE A 23 -18.58 -3.03 13.39
N LEU A 24 -18.22 -3.55 14.57
CA LEU A 24 -17.89 -2.71 15.74
C LEU A 24 -16.74 -1.74 15.44
N LYS A 25 -15.65 -2.23 14.80
CA LYS A 25 -14.53 -1.36 14.39
C LYS A 25 -14.97 -0.26 13.43
N ILE A 26 -15.86 -0.55 12.49
CA ILE A 26 -16.38 0.43 11.54
C ILE A 26 -17.17 1.51 12.28
N VAL A 27 -18.10 1.13 13.16
CA VAL A 27 -18.90 2.08 13.94
C VAL A 27 -18.00 3.01 14.77
N ILE A 28 -16.92 2.48 15.35
CA ILE A 28 -16.01 3.24 16.20
C ILE A 28 -15.02 4.11 15.40
N ARG A 29 -14.51 3.63 14.26
CA ARG A 29 -13.32 4.20 13.60
C ARG A 29 -13.55 4.74 12.20
N SER A 30 -14.56 4.27 11.49
CA SER A 30 -14.78 4.63 10.09
C SER A 30 -15.69 5.85 9.93
N ARG A 31 -15.52 6.56 8.82
CA ARG A 31 -16.42 7.61 8.37
C ARG A 31 -17.33 7.07 7.28
N PHE A 32 -18.64 7.30 7.38
CA PHE A 32 -19.62 6.68 6.47
C PHE A 32 -19.76 7.39 5.11
N ASN A 33 -19.29 8.63 4.98
CA ASN A 33 -19.40 9.43 3.77
C ASN A 33 -18.03 9.68 3.11
N VAL A 34 -17.21 8.64 3.00
CA VAL A 34 -15.94 8.73 2.27
C VAL A 34 -16.21 8.79 0.77
N GLN A 35 -15.80 9.89 0.15
CA GLN A 35 -15.87 10.07 -1.30
C GLN A 35 -14.45 9.98 -1.87
N LEU A 36 -14.29 9.13 -2.89
CA LEU A 36 -13.07 9.06 -3.68
C LEU A 36 -13.26 9.92 -4.94
N PRO A 37 -12.22 10.60 -5.44
CA PRO A 37 -12.32 11.36 -6.67
C PRO A 37 -12.62 10.43 -7.84
N SER A 38 -13.42 10.92 -8.79
CA SER A 38 -13.73 10.20 -10.03
C SER A 38 -12.45 9.86 -10.78
N LYS A 39 -12.44 8.70 -11.45
CA LYS A 39 -11.40 8.36 -12.41
C LYS A 39 -11.52 9.24 -13.67
N THR A 40 -10.39 9.49 -14.30
CA THR A 40 -10.25 10.22 -15.57
C THR A 40 -9.91 9.29 -16.74
N ASN A 41 -9.54 8.04 -16.45
CA ASN A 41 -9.25 6.99 -17.41
C ASN A 41 -9.87 5.67 -16.92
N ASP A 42 -10.17 4.74 -17.82
CA ASP A 42 -10.59 3.39 -17.46
C ASP A 42 -9.43 2.52 -16.92
N ARG A 43 -8.19 2.89 -17.23
CA ARG A 43 -6.96 2.19 -16.87
C ARG A 43 -6.15 3.01 -15.87
N CYS A 44 -5.64 2.39 -14.82
CA CYS A 44 -4.67 3.02 -13.92
C CYS A 44 -3.37 2.23 -13.80
N SER A 45 -2.26 2.95 -13.59
CA SER A 45 -0.98 2.37 -13.20
C SER A 45 -0.68 2.75 -11.75
N ILE A 46 -0.41 1.75 -10.92
CA ILE A 46 0.06 1.95 -9.55
C ILE A 46 1.55 1.66 -9.52
N LEU A 47 2.33 2.69 -9.21
CA LEU A 47 3.78 2.58 -9.08
C LEU A 47 4.13 2.30 -7.62
N GLY A 48 4.45 1.04 -7.33
CA GLY A 48 5.11 0.65 -6.08
C GLY A 48 6.55 1.17 -6.03
N ASN A 49 7.27 0.87 -4.95
CA ASN A 49 8.65 1.34 -4.76
C ASN A 49 9.69 0.22 -4.83
N GLY A 50 9.31 -0.97 -5.33
CA GLY A 50 10.21 -2.10 -5.49
C GLY A 50 11.28 -1.83 -6.56
N PRO A 51 12.50 -2.38 -6.43
CA PRO A 51 13.62 -2.10 -7.32
C PRO A 51 13.32 -2.25 -8.82
N SER A 52 12.44 -3.19 -9.20
CA SER A 52 12.08 -3.43 -10.60
C SER A 52 11.29 -2.29 -11.26
N LEU A 53 10.83 -1.29 -10.48
CA LEU A 53 10.17 -0.11 -11.02
C LEU A 53 11.09 0.67 -11.97
N GLN A 54 12.40 0.74 -11.69
CA GLN A 54 13.33 1.48 -12.54
C GLN A 54 13.29 0.95 -13.99
N PHE A 55 13.38 -0.37 -14.15
CA PHE A 55 13.24 -1.00 -15.46
C PHE A 55 11.91 -0.65 -16.14
N SER A 56 10.81 -0.63 -15.38
CA SER A 56 9.48 -0.30 -15.90
C SER A 56 9.40 1.16 -16.36
N LEU A 57 10.01 2.09 -15.62
CA LEU A 57 10.07 3.51 -15.96
C LEU A 57 10.97 3.80 -17.16
N GLU A 58 11.97 2.96 -17.42
CA GLU A 58 12.86 3.07 -18.59
C GLU A 58 12.22 2.45 -19.84
N ASN A 59 11.51 1.34 -19.71
CA ASN A 59 11.03 0.55 -20.87
C ASN A 59 9.53 0.69 -21.16
N ASN A 60 8.72 1.14 -20.20
CA ASN A 60 7.26 1.19 -20.33
C ASN A 60 6.67 2.58 -20.02
N LEU A 61 7.50 3.63 -20.07
CA LEU A 61 7.10 5.00 -19.70
C LEU A 61 5.90 5.51 -20.50
N GLU A 62 5.90 5.30 -21.82
CA GLU A 62 4.83 5.76 -22.72
C GLU A 62 3.49 5.15 -22.33
N PHE A 63 3.46 3.84 -22.03
CA PHE A 63 2.26 3.17 -21.56
C PHE A 63 1.80 3.74 -20.22
N ILE A 64 2.72 3.92 -19.26
CA ILE A 64 2.40 4.45 -17.94
C ILE A 64 1.76 5.84 -18.06
N GLN A 65 2.28 6.70 -18.94
CA GLN A 65 1.74 8.04 -19.21
C GLN A 65 0.35 8.03 -19.85
N CYS A 66 -0.04 6.94 -20.53
CA CYS A 66 -1.38 6.76 -21.12
C CYS A 66 -2.44 6.28 -20.13
N THR A 67 -2.06 6.00 -18.88
CA THR A 67 -2.97 5.56 -17.80
C THR A 67 -3.12 6.65 -16.75
N GLU A 68 -4.15 6.54 -15.91
CA GLU A 68 -4.18 7.36 -14.71
C GLU A 68 -3.14 6.85 -13.69
N LEU A 69 -2.26 7.75 -13.24
CA LEU A 69 -1.12 7.38 -12.41
C LEU A 69 -1.42 7.51 -10.91
N ILE A 70 -1.01 6.50 -10.13
CA ILE A 70 -1.00 6.51 -8.67
C ILE A 70 0.41 6.19 -8.18
N CYS A 71 1.06 7.17 -7.56
CA CYS A 71 2.36 7.02 -6.91
C CYS A 71 2.19 6.78 -5.40
N VAL A 72 3.18 6.17 -4.73
CA VAL A 72 3.02 5.78 -3.33
C VAL A 72 4.23 6.10 -2.45
N ASN A 73 3.98 6.43 -1.17
CA ASN A 73 4.99 6.63 -0.12
C ASN A 73 6.19 7.49 -0.57
N ASN A 74 7.39 6.91 -0.72
CA ASN A 74 8.64 7.62 -1.05
C ASN A 74 8.91 7.74 -2.56
N PHE A 75 7.95 7.46 -3.44
CA PHE A 75 8.12 7.64 -4.89
C PHE A 75 8.64 9.04 -5.26
N ALA A 76 8.27 10.07 -4.48
CA ALA A 76 8.68 11.46 -4.63
C ALA A 76 10.20 11.69 -4.61
N HIS A 77 11.00 10.71 -4.15
CA HIS A 77 12.46 10.79 -4.18
C HIS A 77 13.04 10.63 -5.58
N SER A 78 12.25 10.06 -6.49
CA SER A 78 12.67 9.83 -7.86
C SER A 78 12.53 11.10 -8.72
N PRO A 79 13.46 11.36 -9.66
CA PRO A 79 13.26 12.40 -10.67
C PRO A 79 12.00 12.16 -11.53
N TYR A 80 11.50 10.92 -11.58
CA TYR A 80 10.24 10.60 -12.24
C TYR A 80 9.02 11.22 -11.56
N PHE A 81 9.11 11.66 -10.30
CA PHE A 81 8.04 12.38 -9.62
C PHE A 81 7.68 13.68 -10.35
N ILE A 82 8.69 14.51 -10.64
CA ILE A 82 8.51 15.74 -11.40
C ILE A 82 8.20 15.44 -12.86
N LYS A 83 8.86 14.44 -13.46
CA LYS A 83 8.65 14.08 -14.87
C LYS A 83 7.22 13.60 -15.16
N LEU A 84 6.62 12.85 -14.24
CA LEU A 84 5.28 12.27 -14.43
C LEU A 84 4.16 13.16 -13.90
N THR A 85 4.45 14.13 -13.02
CA THR A 85 3.45 15.02 -12.40
C THR A 85 2.20 14.25 -11.93
N PRO A 86 2.35 13.26 -11.04
CA PRO A 86 1.25 12.35 -10.70
C PRO A 86 0.07 13.12 -10.11
N LYS A 87 -1.13 12.87 -10.65
CA LYS A 87 -2.38 13.44 -10.12
C LYS A 87 -2.90 12.73 -8.87
N ASN A 88 -2.41 11.53 -8.58
CA ASN A 88 -2.81 10.76 -7.40
C ASN A 88 -1.58 10.25 -6.67
N TYR A 89 -1.56 10.45 -5.36
CA TYR A 89 -0.47 10.02 -4.49
C TYR A 89 -1.03 9.40 -3.21
N ALA A 90 -0.63 8.18 -2.87
CA ALA A 90 -1.18 7.46 -1.72
C ALA A 90 -0.14 7.21 -0.64
N LEU A 91 -0.50 7.52 0.60
CA LEU A 91 0.32 7.32 1.80
C LEU A 91 -0.38 6.38 2.77
N LEU A 92 0.38 5.46 3.36
CA LEU A 92 -0.12 4.59 4.42
C LEU A 92 0.89 4.35 5.54
N ASP A 93 2.19 4.59 5.31
CA ASP A 93 3.20 4.44 6.37
C ASP A 93 2.90 5.44 7.51
N PRO A 94 2.68 4.97 8.76
CA PRO A 94 2.41 5.83 9.91
C PRO A 94 3.44 6.94 10.13
N TYR A 95 4.69 6.74 9.72
CA TYR A 95 5.73 7.76 9.90
C TYR A 95 5.41 9.07 9.16
N PHE A 96 4.68 9.03 8.04
CA PHE A 96 4.21 10.27 7.38
C PHE A 96 3.24 11.08 8.25
N PHE A 97 2.45 10.41 9.10
CA PHE A 97 1.40 11.05 9.89
C PHE A 97 1.85 11.41 11.31
N LEU A 98 2.94 10.78 11.78
CA LEU A 98 3.59 11.10 13.04
C LEU A 98 4.66 12.18 12.89
N PHE A 99 5.13 12.44 11.68
CA PHE A 99 6.18 13.42 11.40
C PHE A 99 5.84 14.80 11.98
N ASP A 100 6.78 15.34 12.76
CA ASP A 100 6.69 16.67 13.37
C ASP A 100 7.96 17.52 13.16
N GLY A 101 8.96 16.98 12.46
CA GLY A 101 10.23 17.64 12.20
C GLY A 101 11.19 17.69 13.40
N ASN A 102 10.77 17.19 14.57
CA ASN A 102 11.53 17.21 15.82
C ASN A 102 11.74 15.78 16.35
N GLU A 103 10.83 15.27 17.19
CA GLU A 103 10.93 13.92 17.79
C GLU A 103 10.74 12.84 16.72
N TYR A 104 9.86 13.09 15.75
CA TYR A 104 9.58 12.22 14.62
C TYR A 104 10.06 12.88 13.33
N ASN A 105 11.34 12.67 13.00
CA ASN A 105 12.05 13.39 11.94
C ASN A 105 12.76 12.47 10.92
N ARG A 106 12.19 11.28 10.63
CA ARG A 106 12.75 10.31 9.67
C ARG A 106 13.09 11.01 8.35
N GLU A 107 14.33 10.83 7.87
CA GLU A 107 14.88 11.64 6.77
C GLU A 107 14.13 11.44 5.45
N ASP A 108 13.84 10.20 5.09
CA ASP A 108 13.08 9.83 3.90
C ASP A 108 11.66 10.45 3.89
N VAL A 109 11.01 10.54 5.06
CA VAL A 109 9.73 11.24 5.23
C VAL A 109 9.91 12.73 5.03
N SER A 110 10.94 13.32 5.64
CA SER A 110 11.28 14.74 5.46
C SER A 110 11.51 15.09 3.98
N GLN A 111 12.22 14.24 3.25
CA GLN A 111 12.45 14.41 1.81
C GLN A 111 11.14 14.37 1.01
N THR A 112 10.25 13.42 1.31
CA THR A 112 8.92 13.36 0.68
C THR A 112 8.09 14.60 0.99
N MET A 113 8.10 15.08 2.25
CA MET A 113 7.38 16.30 2.63
C MET A 113 7.91 17.54 1.91
N LYS A 114 9.23 17.66 1.75
CA LYS A 114 9.86 18.73 0.96
C LYS A 114 9.42 18.65 -0.50
N ALA A 115 9.44 17.46 -1.10
CA ALA A 115 8.98 17.27 -2.47
C ALA A 115 7.51 17.69 -2.65
N PHE A 116 6.64 17.41 -1.68
CA PHE A 116 5.25 17.88 -1.69
C PHE A 116 5.10 19.39 -1.54
N ALA A 117 6.01 20.07 -0.83
CA ALA A 117 5.99 21.54 -0.74
C ALA A 117 6.23 22.20 -2.10
N GLU A 118 7.04 21.57 -2.96
CA GLU A 118 7.40 22.05 -4.29
C GLU A 118 6.39 21.65 -5.39
N VAL A 119 5.34 20.89 -5.06
CA VAL A 119 4.32 20.48 -6.03
C VAL A 119 3.59 21.71 -6.56
N ASN A 120 3.55 21.84 -7.90
CA ASN A 120 2.90 22.95 -8.59
C ASN A 120 1.83 22.48 -9.61
N TRP A 121 1.31 21.26 -9.45
CA TRP A 121 0.23 20.67 -10.24
C TRP A 121 -0.81 20.00 -9.33
N ASP A 122 -2.07 19.97 -9.75
CA ASP A 122 -3.14 19.36 -8.94
C ASP A 122 -2.85 17.87 -8.64
N MET A 123 -2.73 17.56 -7.36
CA MET A 123 -2.43 16.23 -6.87
C MET A 123 -3.34 15.85 -5.69
N TYR A 124 -4.12 14.79 -5.88
CA TYR A 124 -4.90 14.17 -4.83
C TYR A 124 -4.01 13.35 -3.89
N LEU A 125 -3.95 13.74 -2.63
CA LEU A 125 -3.17 13.08 -1.59
C LEU A 125 -4.07 12.15 -0.76
N PHE A 126 -4.04 10.86 -1.08
CA PHE A 126 -4.80 9.81 -0.42
C PHE A 126 -4.16 9.41 0.91
N MET A 127 -4.89 9.57 2.00
CA MET A 127 -4.40 9.28 3.35
C MET A 127 -5.48 8.62 4.22
N PRO A 128 -5.10 7.77 5.19
CA PRO A 128 -6.07 7.20 6.11
C PRO A 128 -6.69 8.27 7.02
N GLN A 129 -7.93 8.07 7.51
CA GLN A 129 -8.63 9.05 8.35
C GLN A 129 -7.84 9.56 9.56
N HIS A 130 -6.97 8.72 10.15
CA HIS A 130 -6.17 9.14 11.31
C HIS A 130 -5.08 10.16 10.95
N ALA A 131 -4.69 10.28 9.67
CA ALA A 131 -3.77 11.30 9.17
C ALA A 131 -4.28 12.73 9.40
N ARG A 132 -5.60 12.92 9.56
CA ARG A 132 -6.20 14.21 9.93
C ARG A 132 -5.63 14.80 11.22
N LYS A 133 -5.03 13.97 12.08
CA LYS A 133 -4.41 14.38 13.35
C LYS A 133 -2.98 14.92 13.17
N SER A 134 -2.38 14.78 11.99
CA SER A 134 -1.03 15.28 11.72
C SER A 134 -1.05 16.80 11.51
N ASN A 135 -0.51 17.54 12.48
CA ASN A 135 -0.42 19.00 12.38
C ASN A 135 0.46 19.43 11.21
N PHE A 136 1.60 18.75 11.02
CA PHE A 136 2.54 19.05 9.95
C PHE A 136 1.90 18.91 8.56
N LEU A 137 1.29 17.76 8.26
CA LEU A 137 0.62 17.55 6.97
C LEU A 137 -0.52 18.55 6.77
N ASN A 138 -1.31 18.83 7.81
CA ASN A 138 -2.38 19.81 7.71
C ASN A 138 -1.85 21.22 7.39
N GLN A 139 -0.68 21.61 7.92
CA GLN A 139 -0.04 22.88 7.57
C GLN A 139 0.48 22.86 6.13
N LEU A 140 1.17 21.80 5.73
CA LEU A 140 1.68 21.62 4.36
C LEU A 140 0.58 21.74 3.31
N ILE A 141 -0.54 21.04 3.52
CA ILE A 141 -1.70 21.07 2.63
C ILE A 141 -2.35 22.46 2.60
N LYS A 142 -2.38 23.17 3.73
CA LYS A 142 -2.88 24.56 3.76
C LYS A 142 -1.97 25.54 3.02
N SER A 143 -0.65 25.31 3.05
CA SER A 143 0.32 26.16 2.37
C SER A 143 0.44 25.90 0.87
N ASN A 144 0.02 24.73 0.39
CA ASN A 144 0.10 24.37 -1.03
C ASN A 144 -1.29 24.02 -1.59
N THR A 145 -1.87 24.94 -2.37
CA THR A 145 -3.22 24.83 -2.95
C THR A 145 -3.36 23.73 -4.00
N PHE A 146 -2.24 23.19 -4.51
CA PHE A 146 -2.24 22.10 -5.46
C PHE A 146 -2.41 20.71 -4.80
N LEU A 147 -2.29 20.64 -3.46
CA LEU A 147 -2.47 19.40 -2.71
C LEU A 147 -3.92 19.24 -2.24
N HIS A 148 -4.60 18.24 -2.79
CA HIS A 148 -6.01 17.96 -2.52
C HIS A 148 -6.15 16.75 -1.61
N PRO A 149 -6.42 16.91 -0.30
CA PRO A 149 -6.47 15.77 0.61
C PRO A 149 -7.69 14.88 0.36
N VAL A 150 -7.45 13.58 0.20
CA VAL A 150 -8.49 12.55 0.07
C VAL A 150 -8.35 11.56 1.21
N TYR A 151 -9.35 11.50 2.10
CA TYR A 151 -9.27 10.64 3.28
C TYR A 151 -10.05 9.33 3.11
N PHE A 152 -9.40 8.20 3.38
CA PHE A 152 -10.01 6.87 3.30
C PHE A 152 -10.03 6.14 4.65
N ASN A 153 -10.93 5.17 4.81
CA ASN A 153 -11.01 4.36 6.02
C ASN A 153 -10.03 3.19 5.98
N TYR A 154 -8.87 3.33 6.63
CA TYR A 154 -8.01 2.18 6.95
C TYR A 154 -8.56 1.41 8.17
N THR A 155 -9.75 0.82 8.01
CA THR A 155 -10.37 -0.05 9.01
C THR A 155 -10.28 -1.48 8.49
N VAL A 156 -9.41 -2.28 9.13
CA VAL A 156 -9.20 -3.68 8.74
C VAL A 156 -10.44 -4.51 9.09
N THR A 157 -11.10 -5.06 8.08
CA THR A 157 -12.28 -5.91 8.25
C THR A 157 -12.00 -7.36 7.80
N ARG A 158 -12.60 -8.31 8.52
CA ARG A 158 -12.52 -9.75 8.30
C ARG A 158 -13.88 -10.38 8.60
N GLY A 159 -14.18 -11.54 8.02
CA GLY A 159 -15.44 -12.21 8.26
C GLY A 159 -15.94 -12.92 7.02
N PHE A 160 -17.26 -13.05 6.92
CA PHE A 160 -17.88 -13.62 5.72
C PHE A 160 -17.59 -12.77 4.48
N GLU A 161 -17.11 -13.42 3.43
CA GLU A 161 -16.62 -12.76 2.20
C GLU A 161 -17.62 -11.76 1.61
N LYS A 162 -18.88 -12.16 1.46
CA LYS A 162 -19.94 -11.29 0.93
C LYS A 162 -20.12 -10.00 1.75
N ILE A 163 -20.05 -10.12 3.07
CA ILE A 163 -20.22 -8.97 3.98
C ILE A 163 -18.99 -8.06 3.89
N ILE A 164 -17.78 -8.63 3.93
CA ILE A 164 -16.56 -7.82 3.85
C ILE A 164 -16.41 -7.13 2.49
N HIS A 165 -16.75 -7.79 1.37
CA HIS A 165 -16.71 -7.17 0.05
C HIS A 165 -17.75 -6.06 -0.09
N TRP A 166 -18.93 -6.22 0.53
CA TRP A 166 -19.89 -5.13 0.62
C TRP A 166 -19.32 -3.95 1.42
N LEU A 167 -18.69 -4.20 2.57
CA LEU A 167 -18.02 -3.16 3.37
C LEU A 167 -16.89 -2.45 2.61
N PHE A 168 -16.11 -3.19 1.82
CA PHE A 168 -15.09 -2.63 0.94
C PHE A 168 -15.71 -1.70 -0.10
N LYS A 169 -16.78 -2.16 -0.78
CA LYS A 169 -17.49 -1.39 -1.80
C LYS A 169 -18.08 -0.08 -1.26
N GLN A 170 -18.49 -0.06 0.00
CA GLN A 170 -18.97 1.15 0.68
C GLN A 170 -17.85 2.04 1.23
N ASN A 171 -16.57 1.75 0.94
CA ASN A 171 -15.40 2.44 1.50
C ASN A 171 -15.36 2.45 3.05
N LEU A 172 -16.03 1.50 3.72
CA LEU A 172 -16.11 1.44 5.19
C LEU A 172 -14.95 0.69 5.82
N GLY A 173 -14.31 -0.20 5.05
CA GLY A 173 -13.14 -0.95 5.47
C GLY A 173 -12.33 -1.45 4.29
N MET A 174 -11.25 -2.16 4.59
CA MET A 174 -10.36 -2.75 3.60
C MET A 174 -9.66 -3.99 4.20
N PRO A 175 -9.00 -4.86 3.40
CA PRO A 175 -8.23 -5.96 3.97
C PRO A 175 -7.07 -5.44 4.81
N GLN A 176 -6.40 -6.36 5.52
CA GLN A 176 -5.14 -5.99 6.20
C GLN A 176 -4.02 -5.86 5.16
N CYS A 177 -3.92 -4.71 4.53
CA CYS A 177 -3.02 -4.47 3.39
C CYS A 177 -1.53 -4.71 3.69
N GLN A 178 -1.08 -4.51 4.94
CA GLN A 178 0.33 -4.50 5.39
C GLN A 178 1.23 -3.44 4.72
N ASN A 179 0.97 -3.10 3.46
CA ASN A 179 1.71 -2.15 2.66
C ASN A 179 0.73 -1.22 1.91
N ILE A 180 1.28 -0.14 1.35
CA ILE A 180 0.51 0.86 0.61
C ILE A 180 -0.01 0.35 -0.73
N LEU A 181 0.68 -0.60 -1.37
CA LEU A 181 0.28 -1.14 -2.68
C LEU A 181 -1.10 -1.81 -2.60
N ALA A 182 -1.30 -2.71 -1.63
CA ALA A 182 -2.59 -3.36 -1.41
C ALA A 182 -3.72 -2.35 -1.09
N ALA A 183 -3.43 -1.30 -0.31
CA ALA A 183 -4.43 -0.24 -0.07
C ALA A 183 -4.76 0.54 -1.35
N SER A 184 -3.75 0.84 -2.16
CA SER A 184 -3.91 1.55 -3.44
C SER A 184 -4.71 0.74 -4.46
N ILE A 185 -4.54 -0.59 -4.48
CA ILE A 185 -5.36 -1.50 -5.29
C ILE A 185 -6.83 -1.45 -4.82
N CYS A 186 -7.08 -1.54 -3.51
CA CYS A 186 -8.43 -1.47 -2.96
C CYS A 186 -9.13 -0.15 -3.32
N LEU A 187 -8.42 0.98 -3.15
CA LEU A 187 -8.92 2.31 -3.53
C LEU A 187 -9.18 2.39 -5.04
N SER A 188 -8.32 1.83 -5.88
CA SER A 188 -8.48 1.82 -7.33
C SER A 188 -9.68 1.00 -7.78
N ILE A 189 -9.89 -0.19 -7.20
CA ILE A 189 -11.10 -0.99 -7.45
C ILE A 189 -12.35 -0.17 -7.09
N ASN A 190 -12.34 0.52 -5.95
CA ASN A 190 -13.47 1.33 -5.48
C ASN A 190 -13.68 2.62 -6.29
N ARG A 191 -12.65 3.16 -6.94
CA ARG A 191 -12.76 4.24 -7.92
C ARG A 191 -13.34 3.78 -9.26
N GLY A 192 -13.52 2.47 -9.44
CA GLY A 192 -14.20 1.89 -10.60
C GLY A 192 -13.32 1.81 -11.86
N PHE A 193 -12.00 1.71 -11.71
CA PHE A 193 -11.12 1.37 -12.84
C PHE A 193 -11.50 0.00 -13.40
N LYS A 194 -11.39 -0.16 -14.72
CA LYS A 194 -11.61 -1.45 -15.40
C LYS A 194 -10.35 -2.30 -15.38
N GLU A 195 -9.20 -1.67 -15.53
CA GLU A 195 -7.89 -2.32 -15.55
C GLU A 195 -6.90 -1.56 -14.66
N ILE A 196 -6.19 -2.31 -13.81
CA ILE A 196 -5.21 -1.80 -12.85
C ILE A 196 -3.88 -2.49 -13.12
N TYR A 197 -2.83 -1.73 -13.40
CA TYR A 197 -1.49 -2.23 -13.72
C TYR A 197 -0.53 -1.95 -12.57
N LEU A 198 0.16 -2.99 -12.10
CA LEU A 198 1.10 -2.89 -10.99
C LEU A 198 2.54 -2.90 -11.49
N PHE A 199 3.29 -1.85 -11.17
CA PHE A 199 4.73 -1.74 -11.43
C PHE A 199 5.50 -1.59 -10.13
N GLY A 200 6.75 -2.07 -10.06
CA GLY A 200 7.54 -2.04 -8.82
C GLY A 200 6.92 -2.82 -7.67
N ALA A 201 6.10 -3.83 -7.98
CA ALA A 201 5.39 -4.67 -7.01
C ALA A 201 6.20 -5.92 -6.63
N ASP A 202 7.47 -5.71 -6.26
CA ASP A 202 8.46 -6.78 -6.19
C ASP A 202 8.16 -7.79 -5.06
N HIS A 203 7.93 -7.31 -3.83
CA HIS A 203 7.85 -8.15 -2.60
C HIS A 203 9.06 -9.05 -2.37
N SER A 204 10.25 -8.61 -2.81
CA SER A 204 11.50 -9.36 -2.76
C SER A 204 12.34 -9.15 -1.48
N TRP A 205 11.84 -8.44 -0.46
CA TRP A 205 12.59 -8.15 0.77
C TRP A 205 13.14 -9.40 1.47
N HIS A 206 12.43 -10.52 1.37
CA HIS A 206 12.85 -11.78 1.98
C HIS A 206 14.17 -12.32 1.40
N GLU A 207 14.51 -11.97 0.16
CA GLU A 207 15.81 -12.30 -0.45
C GLU A 207 16.98 -11.59 0.25
N GLN A 208 16.71 -10.49 0.94
CA GLN A 208 17.72 -9.64 1.58
C GLN A 208 17.89 -9.94 3.07
N LEU A 209 17.12 -10.91 3.61
CA LEU A 209 17.21 -11.29 5.01
C LEU A 209 18.42 -12.18 5.25
N GLN A 210 19.23 -11.82 6.25
CA GLN A 210 20.44 -12.56 6.62
C GLN A 210 20.54 -12.70 8.15
N LEU A 211 21.22 -13.75 8.62
CA LEU A 211 21.61 -13.88 10.02
C LEU A 211 23.09 -13.56 10.16
N THR A 212 23.44 -12.77 11.16
CA THR A 212 24.84 -12.61 11.57
C THR A 212 25.30 -13.81 12.40
N ASP A 213 26.61 -13.92 12.65
CA ASP A 213 27.18 -14.92 13.55
C ASP A 213 26.66 -14.79 15.00
N GLN A 214 26.21 -13.60 15.38
CA GLN A 214 25.54 -13.32 16.66
C GLN A 214 24.03 -13.64 16.61
N ASN A 215 23.59 -14.35 15.58
CA ASN A 215 22.22 -14.76 15.29
C ASN A 215 21.26 -13.57 15.12
N ASP A 216 21.75 -12.38 14.81
CA ASP A 216 20.89 -11.21 14.61
C ASP A 216 20.33 -11.19 13.20
N LEU A 217 19.01 -10.96 13.08
CA LEU A 217 18.36 -10.84 11.79
C LEU A 217 18.62 -9.45 11.23
N THR A 218 19.17 -9.40 10.02
CA THR A 218 19.50 -8.18 9.32
C THR A 218 18.83 -8.15 7.95
N ILE A 219 18.65 -6.95 7.39
CA ILE A 219 18.11 -6.74 6.05
C ILE A 219 18.91 -5.68 5.30
N LYS A 220 19.09 -5.90 4.01
CA LYS A 220 19.44 -4.83 3.07
C LYS A 220 18.16 -4.28 2.46
N ASP A 221 17.76 -3.08 2.87
CA ASP A 221 16.51 -2.48 2.38
C ASP A 221 16.76 -1.76 1.06
N LEU A 222 16.27 -2.33 -0.04
CA LEU A 222 16.52 -1.86 -1.41
C LEU A 222 15.24 -1.27 -2.02
N HIS A 223 15.33 -0.04 -2.50
CA HIS A 223 14.28 0.68 -3.20
C HIS A 223 14.74 1.12 -4.60
N PHE A 224 13.79 1.43 -5.48
CA PHE A 224 14.11 1.81 -6.87
C PHE A 224 14.81 3.17 -7.02
N TYR A 225 14.78 4.01 -6.01
CA TYR A 225 15.41 5.33 -6.00
C TYR A 225 16.80 5.33 -5.33
N ASP A 226 17.29 4.17 -4.87
CA ASP A 226 18.59 4.08 -4.23
C ASP A 226 19.73 4.19 -5.26
N ALA A 227 20.56 5.24 -5.14
CA ALA A 227 21.61 5.53 -6.10
C ALA A 227 22.72 4.47 -6.19
N ASN A 228 22.87 3.62 -5.17
CA ASN A 228 23.95 2.62 -5.11
C ASN A 228 23.52 1.30 -4.42
N PRO A 229 22.68 0.47 -5.09
CA PRO A 229 22.07 -0.73 -4.48
C PRO A 229 23.08 -1.73 -3.95
N ASN A 230 24.29 -1.78 -4.52
CA ASN A 230 25.35 -2.70 -4.10
C ASN A 230 25.99 -2.30 -2.76
N HIS A 231 25.96 -1.01 -2.39
CA HIS A 231 26.63 -0.47 -1.21
C HIS A 231 25.68 -0.07 -0.08
N MET A 232 24.39 -0.43 -0.17
CA MET A 232 23.44 -0.12 0.90
C MET A 232 23.82 -0.86 2.21
N PRO A 233 23.84 -0.16 3.36
CA PRO A 233 24.16 -0.77 4.63
C PRO A 233 23.11 -1.82 5.02
N THR A 234 23.57 -2.89 5.65
CA THR A 234 22.67 -3.89 6.23
C THR A 234 22.25 -3.41 7.62
N HIS A 235 20.95 -3.40 7.89
CA HIS A 235 20.40 -2.95 9.17
C HIS A 235 19.89 -4.12 10.00
N LYS A 236 20.16 -4.08 11.31
CA LYS A 236 19.55 -5.02 12.26
C LYS A 236 18.05 -4.76 12.36
N LEU A 237 17.26 -5.79 12.12
CA LEU A 237 15.82 -5.70 12.27
C LEU A 237 15.43 -5.80 13.75
N VAL A 238 14.62 -4.84 14.19
CA VAL A 238 14.02 -4.81 15.53
C VAL A 238 12.53 -4.52 15.42
N ASP A 239 11.74 -5.06 16.34
CA ASP A 239 10.34 -4.71 16.45
C ASP A 239 10.21 -3.23 16.85
N VAL A 240 9.53 -2.44 16.02
CA VAL A 240 9.45 -0.98 16.15
C VAL A 240 8.86 -0.54 17.50
N LYS A 241 7.95 -1.33 18.09
CA LYS A 241 7.26 -0.95 19.34
C LYS A 241 8.02 -1.35 20.59
N SER A 242 8.54 -2.57 20.61
CA SER A 242 9.22 -3.14 21.78
C SER A 242 10.72 -2.93 21.76
N LYS A 243 11.28 -2.51 20.62
CA LYS A 243 12.72 -2.44 20.33
C LYS A 243 13.44 -3.79 20.56
N LYS A 244 12.70 -4.90 20.60
CA LYS A 244 13.23 -6.24 20.77
C LYS A 244 13.61 -6.87 19.42
N LYS A 245 14.46 -7.89 19.47
CA LYS A 245 14.85 -8.69 18.31
C LYS A 245 13.62 -9.26 17.62
N THR A 246 13.50 -9.04 16.32
CA THR A 246 12.51 -9.76 15.49
C THR A 246 13.02 -11.16 15.16
N THR A 247 12.10 -12.06 14.80
CA THR A 247 12.45 -13.40 14.31
C THR A 247 12.13 -13.54 12.83
N MET A 248 12.76 -14.52 12.19
CA MET A 248 12.43 -14.89 10.80
C MET A 248 10.96 -15.31 10.65
N SER A 249 10.43 -16.06 11.63
CA SER A 249 9.00 -16.44 11.66
C SER A 249 8.08 -15.22 11.65
N PHE A 250 8.43 -14.16 12.39
CA PHE A 250 7.66 -12.92 12.36
C PHE A 250 7.70 -12.24 10.98
N GLN A 251 8.86 -12.19 10.33
CA GLN A 251 9.02 -11.61 8.99
C GLN A 251 8.20 -12.37 7.95
N PHE A 252 8.28 -13.70 7.92
CA PHE A 252 7.46 -14.51 7.01
C PHE A 252 5.97 -14.43 7.34
N ALA A 253 5.59 -14.30 8.61
CA ALA A 253 4.19 -14.08 8.98
C ALA A 253 3.68 -12.70 8.53
N ALA A 254 4.51 -11.66 8.52
CA ALA A 254 4.16 -10.35 7.97
C ALA A 254 4.01 -10.42 6.44
N LEU A 255 4.94 -11.08 5.77
CA LEU A 255 4.92 -11.30 4.32
C LEU A 255 3.69 -12.11 3.89
N SER A 256 3.37 -13.20 4.60
CA SER A 256 2.17 -14.01 4.37
C SER A 256 0.89 -13.17 4.49
N LYS A 257 0.81 -12.27 5.47
CA LYS A 257 -0.35 -11.36 5.60
C LYS A 257 -0.45 -10.39 4.42
N ALA A 258 0.67 -9.93 3.86
CA ALA A 258 0.68 -9.07 2.68
C ALA A 258 0.14 -9.82 1.45
N PHE A 259 0.63 -11.05 1.20
CA PHE A 259 0.14 -11.87 0.08
C PHE A 259 -1.34 -12.25 0.21
N LEU A 260 -1.78 -12.63 1.40
CA LEU A 260 -3.20 -12.88 1.67
C LEU A 260 -4.08 -11.66 1.35
N SER A 261 -3.57 -10.44 1.54
CA SER A 261 -4.31 -9.24 1.17
C SER A 261 -4.52 -9.11 -0.33
N TYR A 262 -3.55 -9.53 -1.16
CA TYR A 262 -3.69 -9.55 -2.62
C TYR A 262 -4.68 -10.61 -3.08
N GLU A 263 -4.68 -11.80 -2.50
CA GLU A 263 -5.69 -12.83 -2.81
C GLU A 263 -7.11 -12.36 -2.51
N ILE A 264 -7.31 -11.65 -1.38
CA ILE A 264 -8.61 -11.06 -1.04
C ILE A 264 -8.99 -10.00 -2.09
N LEU A 265 -8.04 -9.16 -2.49
CA LEU A 265 -8.26 -8.11 -3.48
C LEU A 265 -8.52 -8.66 -4.88
N GLU A 266 -7.91 -9.78 -5.28
CA GLU A 266 -8.23 -10.49 -6.53
C GLU A 266 -9.70 -10.90 -6.53
N ARG A 267 -10.16 -11.61 -5.50
CA ARG A 267 -11.54 -12.09 -5.45
C ARG A 267 -12.53 -10.93 -5.44
N TYR A 268 -12.18 -9.85 -4.73
CA TYR A 268 -12.96 -8.63 -4.70
C TYR A 268 -13.02 -7.94 -6.08
N ALA A 269 -11.88 -7.78 -6.76
CA ALA A 269 -11.79 -7.20 -8.10
C ALA A 269 -12.60 -8.02 -9.10
N ARG A 270 -12.44 -9.35 -9.08
CA ARG A 270 -13.16 -10.28 -9.95
C ARG A 270 -14.68 -10.21 -9.75
N GLN A 271 -15.15 -10.10 -8.50
CA GLN A 271 -16.58 -9.91 -8.22
C GLN A 271 -17.14 -8.63 -8.85
N LEU A 272 -16.32 -7.60 -9.01
CA LEU A 272 -16.71 -6.32 -9.60
C LEU A 272 -16.36 -6.21 -11.09
N GLY A 273 -15.79 -7.24 -11.70
CA GLY A 273 -15.37 -7.23 -13.11
C GLY A 273 -14.15 -6.34 -13.37
N VAL A 274 -13.35 -6.05 -12.35
CA VAL A 274 -12.11 -5.27 -12.46
C VAL A 274 -10.93 -6.23 -12.68
N LYS A 275 -10.09 -5.94 -13.68
CA LYS A 275 -8.86 -6.70 -13.93
C LYS A 275 -7.68 -6.01 -13.24
N VAL A 276 -6.91 -6.79 -12.49
CA VAL A 276 -5.66 -6.33 -11.88
C VAL A 276 -4.54 -7.16 -12.48
N PHE A 277 -3.56 -6.48 -13.07
CA PHE A 277 -2.43 -7.08 -13.76
C PHE A 277 -1.14 -6.79 -13.02
N ASN A 278 -0.32 -7.82 -12.83
CA ASN A 278 1.05 -7.68 -12.37
C ASN A 278 1.96 -7.44 -13.59
N ALA A 279 2.32 -6.18 -13.83
CA ALA A 279 3.19 -5.74 -14.92
C ALA A 279 4.64 -5.51 -14.45
N SER A 280 4.96 -5.87 -13.20
CA SER A 280 6.28 -5.63 -12.64
C SER A 280 7.32 -6.58 -13.23
N ALA A 281 8.49 -6.04 -13.59
CA ALA A 281 9.58 -6.85 -14.16
C ALA A 281 10.06 -7.94 -13.20
N LYS A 282 10.02 -7.67 -11.89
CA LYS A 282 10.18 -8.66 -10.81
C LYS A 282 8.98 -8.60 -9.89
N SER A 283 8.47 -9.76 -9.47
CA SER A 283 7.40 -9.82 -8.49
C SER A 283 7.23 -11.23 -7.94
N TYR A 284 6.91 -11.30 -6.65
CA TYR A 284 6.43 -12.48 -5.95
C TYR A 284 4.91 -12.50 -5.76
N ILE A 285 4.18 -11.46 -6.21
CA ILE A 285 2.71 -11.47 -6.15
C ILE A 285 2.18 -12.39 -7.26
N ASP A 286 1.58 -13.49 -6.83
CA ASP A 286 0.97 -14.53 -7.69
C ASP A 286 -0.57 -14.46 -7.73
N ALA A 287 -1.18 -13.61 -6.90
CA ALA A 287 -2.62 -13.42 -6.87
C ALA A 287 -3.19 -12.75 -8.13
N PHE A 288 -2.38 -12.07 -8.94
CA PHE A 288 -2.84 -11.31 -10.12
C PHE A 288 -2.18 -11.85 -11.39
N GLU A 289 -2.89 -11.76 -12.50
CA GLU A 289 -2.38 -12.18 -13.82
C GLU A 289 -1.10 -11.42 -14.16
N ARG A 290 -0.03 -12.16 -14.47
CA ARG A 290 1.24 -11.56 -14.86
C ARG A 290 1.23 -11.25 -16.35
N ILE A 291 1.58 -10.02 -16.71
CA ILE A 291 1.68 -9.58 -18.10
C ILE A 291 3.05 -8.99 -18.39
N ARG A 292 3.39 -8.90 -19.68
CA ARG A 292 4.51 -8.09 -20.18
C ARG A 292 3.95 -7.09 -21.17
N LEU A 293 4.31 -5.84 -21.00
CA LEU A 293 3.97 -4.79 -21.95
C LEU A 293 5.02 -4.82 -23.05
N SER A 294 4.57 -4.97 -24.29
CA SER A 294 5.38 -4.89 -25.51
C SER A 294 5.64 -3.46 -25.91
#